data_AF-A0A0F9N1V4-F1
#
_entry.id   AF-A0A0F9N1V4-F1
#
_cell.length_a   1.000
_cell.length_b   1.000
_cell.length_c   1.000
_cell.angle_alpha   90.00
_cell.angle_beta   90.00
_cell.angle_gamma   90.00
#
_symmetry.space_group_name_H-M   'P 1'
#
loop_
_entity.id
_entity.type
_entity.pdbx_description
1 polymer ?
#
loop_
_entity_poly.entity_id
_entity_poly.type
_entity_poly.pdbx_seq_one_letter_code
_entity_poly.pdbx_strand_id
1 'polypeptide(L)' 'MSVSTCSTCATRAQLEEIKMMVYEAAGALETDDLDRAYQLISDAKRLLAIVRDIREEL' A
#
# COMPACT_ATOMS: atom_id res chain seq x y z
N MET A 1 20.55 -5.43 -19.02
CA MET A 1 19.18 -5.86 -18.64
C MET A 1 19.15 -5.96 -17.11
N SER A 2 18.54 -5.04 -16.36
CA SER A 2 18.40 -5.22 -14.88
C SER A 2 17.47 -4.22 -14.17
N VAL A 3 17.24 -3.02 -14.71
CA VAL A 3 16.48 -1.97 -13.98
C VAL A 3 14.97 -2.24 -13.96
N SER A 4 14.39 -2.69 -15.08
CA SER A 4 12.94 -2.96 -15.21
C SER A 4 12.44 -4.08 -14.28
N THR A 5 13.28 -5.08 -13.99
CA THR A 5 12.96 -6.14 -13.02
C THR A 5 12.88 -5.63 -11.59
N CYS A 6 13.67 -4.62 -11.21
CA CYS A 6 13.70 -4.11 -9.83
C CYS A 6 12.52 -3.19 -9.52
N SER A 7 12.14 -2.30 -10.45
CA SER A 7 10.95 -1.44 -10.29
C SER A 7 9.65 -2.24 -10.24
N THR A 8 9.57 -3.32 -11.02
CA THR A 8 8.41 -4.23 -11.01
C THR A 8 8.33 -5.03 -9.71
N CYS A 9 9.46 -5.48 -9.15
CA CYS A 9 9.51 -6.17 -7.86
C CYS A 9 9.15 -5.25 -6.68
N ALA A 10 9.69 -4.02 -6.65
CA ALA A 10 9.37 -3.03 -5.62
C ALA A 10 7.88 -2.67 -5.64
N THR A 11 7.32 -2.43 -6.84
CA THR A 11 5.89 -2.16 -7.01
C THR A 11 5.02 -3.32 -6.53
N ARG A 12 5.43 -4.57 -6.76
CA ARG A 12 4.66 -5.74 -6.32
C ARG A 12 4.63 -5.88 -4.81
N ALA A 13 5.77 -5.74 -4.14
CA ALA A 13 5.85 -5.79 -2.69
C ALA A 13 4.98 -4.70 -2.05
N GLN A 14 5.04 -3.47 -2.57
CA GLN A 14 4.23 -2.35 -2.11
C GLN A 14 2.73 -2.61 -2.30
N LEU A 15 2.31 -3.23 -3.41
CA LEU A 15 0.91 -3.59 -3.64
C LEU A 15 0.40 -4.66 -2.66
N GLU A 16 1.22 -5.65 -2.30
CA GLU A 16 0.85 -6.63 -1.28
C GLU A 16 0.75 -5.99 0.12
N GLU A 17 1.64 -5.05 0.44
CA GLU A 17 1.57 -4.29 1.69
C GLU A 17 0.30 -3.42 1.76
N ILE A 18 -0.08 -2.74 0.68
CA ILE A 18 -1.33 -1.99 0.59
C ILE A 18 -2.54 -2.90 0.84
N LYS A 19 -2.57 -4.10 0.23
CA LYS A 19 -3.66 -5.07 0.45
C LYS A 19 -3.75 -5.49 1.92
N MET A 20 -2.62 -5.78 2.54
CA MET A 20 -2.55 -6.16 3.95
C MET A 20 -3.07 -5.05 4.86
N MET A 21 -2.65 -3.80 4.64
CA MET A 21 -3.14 -2.65 5.40
C MET A 21 -4.65 -2.46 5.28
N VAL A 22 -5.21 -2.62 4.06
CA VAL A 22 -6.66 -2.52 3.84
C VAL A 22 -7.41 -3.65 4.55
N TYR A 23 -6.85 -4.88 4.54
CA TYR A 23 -7.44 -6.01 5.26
C TYR A 23 -7.43 -5.78 6.78
N GLU A 24 -6.31 -5.33 7.35
CA GLU A 24 -6.22 -5.00 8.77
C GLU A 24 -7.16 -3.84 9.14
N ALA A 25 -7.34 -2.85 8.26
CA ALA A 25 -8.26 -1.74 8.50
C ALA A 25 -9.71 -2.25 8.59
N ALA A 26 -10.09 -3.22 7.75
CA ALA A 26 -11.39 -3.86 7.84
C ALA A 26 -11.57 -4.59 9.19
N GLY A 27 -10.55 -5.33 9.66
CA GLY A 27 -10.57 -5.95 10.98
C GLY A 27 -10.68 -4.94 12.13
N ALA A 28 -10.00 -3.79 12.03
CA ALA A 28 -10.11 -2.72 13.01
C ALA A 28 -11.54 -2.12 13.06
N LEU A 29 -12.21 -2.01 11.90
CA LEU A 29 -13.62 -1.59 11.84
C LEU A 29 -14.56 -2.61 12.51
N GLU A 30 -14.27 -3.91 12.41
CA GLU A 30 -15.04 -4.96 13.11
C GLU A 30 -14.92 -4.86 14.64
N THR A 31 -13.81 -4.31 15.14
CA THR A 31 -13.57 -4.10 16.57
C THR A 31 -13.85 -2.67 17.05
N ASP A 32 -14.49 -1.82 16.22
CA ASP A 32 -14.77 -0.39 16.48
C ASP A 32 -13.52 0.46 16.78
N ASP A 33 -12.34 0.02 16.33
CA ASP A 33 -11.09 0.77 16.42
C ASP A 33 -10.94 1.69 15.19
N LEU A 34 -11.74 2.75 15.18
CA LEU A 34 -11.83 3.69 14.07
C LEU A 34 -10.51 4.45 13.82
N ASP A 35 -9.77 4.76 14.89
CA ASP A 35 -8.49 5.46 14.81
C ASP A 35 -7.45 4.57 14.11
N ARG A 36 -7.38 3.29 14.49
CA ARG A 36 -6.49 2.33 13.83
C ARG A 36 -6.87 2.11 12.37
N ALA A 37 -8.16 1.96 12.07
CA ALA A 37 -8.64 1.82 10.69
C ALA A 37 -8.28 3.05 9.84
N TYR A 38 -8.47 4.25 10.38
CA TYR A 38 -8.12 5.49 9.69
C TYR A 38 -6.62 5.62 9.42
N GLN A 39 -5.79 5.27 10.40
CA GLN A 39 -4.33 5.28 10.25
C GLN A 39 -3.88 4.31 9.15
N LEU A 40 -4.36 3.06 9.17
CA LEU A 40 -4.02 2.03 8.18
C LEU A 40 -4.40 2.45 6.76
N ILE A 41 -5.59 3.02 6.57
CA ILE A 41 -6.02 3.51 5.25
C ILE A 41 -5.18 4.72 4.80
N SER A 42 -4.79 5.60 5.71
CA SER A 42 -3.95 6.76 5.40
C SER A 42 -2.54 6.33 4.97
N ASP A 43 -1.96 5.34 5.64
CA ASP A 43 -0.66 4.79 5.27
C ASP A 43 -0.72 4.02 3.95
N ALA A 44 -1.77 3.23 3.72
CA ALA A 44 -2.01 2.56 2.44
C ALA A 44 -2.14 3.55 1.27
N LYS A 45 -2.83 4.68 1.48
CA LYS A 45 -2.92 5.77 0.48
C LYS A 45 -1.56 6.40 0.19
N ARG A 46 -0.72 6.62 1.21
CA ARG A 46 0.64 7.15 1.04
C ARG A 46 1.49 6.20 0.20
N LEU A 47 1.42 4.90 0.49
CA LEU A 47 2.17 3.90 -0.27
C LEU A 47 1.68 3.77 -1.72
N LEU A 48 0.37 3.87 -1.93
CA LEU A 48 -0.22 3.88 -3.28
C LEU A 48 0.23 5.09 -4.09
N ALA A 49 0.36 6.27 -3.46
CA ALA A 49 0.89 7.46 -4.13
C ALA A 49 2.33 7.22 -4.63
N ILE A 50 3.19 6.61 -3.80
CA ILE A 50 4.56 6.24 -4.21
C ILE A 50 4.54 5.28 -5.41
N VAL A 51 3.68 4.26 -5.38
CA VAL A 51 3.54 3.32 -6.50
C VAL A 51 3.08 4.02 -7.78
N ARG A 52 2.14 4.96 -7.67
CA ARG A 52 1.68 5.75 -8.81
C ARG A 52 2.82 6.59 -9.38
N ASP A 53 3.53 7.31 -8.53
CA ASP A 53 4.63 8.19 -8.94
C ASP A 53 5.75 7.38 -9.63
N ILE A 54 6.11 6.20 -9.11
CA ILE A 54 7.05 5.27 -9.77
C ILE A 54 6.57 4.85 -11.16
N ARG A 55 5.27 4.62 -11.35
CA ARG A 55 4.71 4.21 -12.65
C ARG A 55 4.58 5.36 -13.65
N GLU A 56 4.46 6.59 -13.17
CA GLU A 56 4.42 7.79 -14.02
C GLU A 56 5.82 8.23 -14.46
N GLU A 57 6.87 7.88 -13.71
CA GLU A 57 8.27 8.14 -14.05
C GLU A 57 8.93 7.09 -14.99
N LEU A 58 8.25 5.96 -15.26
CA LEU A 58 8.72 4.84 -16.09
C LEU A 58 8.10 4.84 -17.50
#